data_AF-A0A8S2TZ23-F1
#
_entry.id   AF-A0A8S2TZ23-F1
#
_cell.length_a   1.000
_cell.length_b   1.000
_cell.length_c   1.000
_cell.angle_alpha   90.00
_cell.angle_beta   90.00
_cell.angle_gamma   90.00
#
_symmetry.space_group_name_H-M   'P 1'
#
loop_
_entity.id
_entity.type
_entity.pdbx_description
1 polymer ?
#
loop_
_entity_poly.entity_id
_entity_poly.type
_entity_poly.pdbx_seq_one_letter_code
_entity_poly.pdbx_strand_id
1 'polypeptide(L)'
;PHYAGSAFWARNLKRRIERMMSFLNMAHFLPNVGISSNIRQQYEYVKQALDDFIQRQFKEWSYHIENEPTKKLECPLIKRINDEGYLQA
;
A
#
# COMPACT_ATOMS: atom_id res chain seq x y z
N PRO A 1 5.74 -10.14 2.82
CA PRO A 1 6.28 -8.81 3.18
C PRO A 1 5.18 -7.88 3.71
N HIS A 2 5.36 -7.34 4.92
CA HIS A 2 4.37 -6.52 5.64
C HIS A 2 3.79 -5.39 4.77
N TYR A 3 4.67 -4.57 4.17
CA TYR A 3 4.29 -3.45 3.30
C TYR A 3 3.52 -3.86 2.04
N ALA A 4 3.97 -4.92 1.36
CA ALA A 4 3.33 -5.36 0.11
C ALA A 4 1.94 -5.95 0.36
N GLY A 5 1.77 -6.70 1.45
CA GLY A 5 0.49 -7.33 1.80
C GLY A 5 -0.60 -6.32 2.12
N SER A 6 -0.30 -5.34 2.97
CA SER A 6 -1.26 -4.30 3.35
C SER A 6 -1.61 -3.37 2.17
N ALA A 7 -0.63 -2.95 1.37
CA ALA A 7 -0.88 -2.16 0.17
C ALA A 7 -1.74 -2.92 -0.86
N PHE A 8 -1.49 -4.22 -1.04
CA PHE A 8 -2.29 -5.05 -1.93
C PHE A 8 -3.73 -5.19 -1.45
N TRP A 9 -3.93 -5.42 -0.15
CA TRP A 9 -5.28 -5.42 0.45
C TRP A 9 -6.01 -4.10 0.19
N ALA A 10 -5.40 -2.96 0.49
CA ALA A 10 -6.00 -1.65 0.29
C ALA A 10 -6.37 -1.39 -1.17
N ARG A 11 -5.48 -1.75 -2.11
CA ARG A 11 -5.73 -1.65 -3.56
C ARG A 11 -6.91 -2.50 -4.00
N ASN A 12 -7.06 -3.72 -3.49
CA ASN A 12 -8.19 -4.58 -3.82
C ASN A 12 -9.51 -4.05 -3.23
N LEU A 13 -9.47 -3.54 -2.00
CA LEU A 13 -10.63 -2.92 -1.37
C LEU A 13 -11.09 -1.69 -2.17
N LYS A 14 -10.16 -0.83 -2.59
CA LYS A 14 -10.43 0.34 -3.45
C LYS A 14 -11.10 -0.08 -4.76
N ARG A 15 -10.51 -1.04 -5.49
CA ARG A 15 -11.09 -1.56 -6.74
C ARG A 15 -12.51 -2.10 -6.57
N ARG A 16 -12.76 -2.78 -5.45
CA ARG A 16 -14.08 -3.33 -5.14
C ARG A 16 -15.11 -2.21 -4.96
N ILE A 17 -14.80 -1.17 -4.17
CA ILE A 17 -15.75 -0.07 -3.94
C ILE A 17 -15.94 0.80 -5.20
N GLU A 18 -14.89 1.02 -6.00
CA GLU A 18 -14.96 1.74 -7.27
C GLU A 18 -15.89 1.02 -8.25
N ARG A 19 -15.77 -0.32 -8.35
CA ARG A 19 -16.66 -1.13 -9.18
C ARG A 19 -18.12 -0.99 -8.72
N MET A 20 -18.39 -1.03 -7.41
CA MET A 20 -19.75 -0.86 -6.89
C MET A 20 -20.31 0.53 -7.19
N MET A 21 -19.50 1.58 -7.01
CA MET A 21 -19.90 2.95 -7.33
C MET A 21 -20.13 3.15 -8.83
N SER A 22 -19.37 2.47 -9.69
CA SER A 22 -19.57 2.52 -11.14
C SER A 22 -20.96 2.01 -11.55
N PHE A 23 -21.44 0.93 -10.92
CA PHE A 23 -22.80 0.44 -11.14
C PHE A 23 -23.85 1.43 -10.64
N LEU A 24 -23.64 2.02 -9.47
CA LEU A 24 -24.56 3.01 -8.91
C LEU A 24 -24.65 4.28 -9.78
N ASN A 25 -23.55 4.67 -10.42
CA ASN A 25 -23.52 5.79 -11.37
C ASN A 25 -24.33 5.51 -12.65
N MET A 26 -24.48 4.24 -13.04
CA MET A 26 -25.26 3.82 -14.22
C MET A 26 -26.73 3.52 -13.87
N ALA A 27 -27.09 3.51 -12.59
CA ALA A 27 -28.43 3.18 -12.12
C ALA A 27 -29.39 4.39 -12.24
N HIS A 28 -29.62 4.87 -13.47
CA HIS A 28 -30.49 6.03 -13.77
C HIS A 28 -31.95 5.84 -13.33
N PHE A 29 -32.36 4.59 -13.11
CA PHE A 29 -33.70 4.22 -12.65
C PHE A 29 -33.89 4.45 -11.13
N LEU A 30 -32.81 4.64 -10.36
CA LEU A 30 -32.91 4.89 -8.93
C LEU A 30 -33.28 6.37 -8.69
N PRO A 31 -34.29 6.65 -7.85
CA PRO A 31 -34.62 8.01 -7.50
C PRO A 31 -33.47 8.66 -6.73
N ASN A 32 -33.23 9.95 -6.97
CA ASN A 32 -32.26 10.70 -6.20
C ASN A 32 -32.84 10.99 -4.79
N VAL A 33 -32.60 10.07 -3.87
CA VAL A 33 -32.99 10.22 -2.46
C VAL A 33 -31.95 11.07 -1.73
N GLY A 34 -32.34 11.89 -0.74
CA GLY A 34 -31.42 12.78 -0.01
C GLY A 34 -30.20 12.10 0.63
N ILE A 35 -30.21 10.77 0.79
CA ILE A 35 -29.10 9.96 1.31
C ILE A 35 -28.02 9.73 0.23
N SER A 36 -28.35 9.87 -1.06
CA SER A 36 -27.46 9.56 -2.19
C SER A 36 -26.20 10.43 -2.20
N SER A 37 -26.33 11.72 -1.89
CA SER A 37 -25.22 12.68 -1.82
C SER A 37 -24.27 12.34 -0.69
N ASN A 38 -24.82 11.98 0.48
CA ASN A 38 -24.07 11.54 1.63
C ASN A 38 -23.27 10.27 1.30
N ILE A 39 -23.90 9.25 0.68
CA ILE A 39 -23.21 8.01 0.28
C ILE A 39 -22.06 8.30 -0.70
N ARG A 40 -22.27 9.17 -1.68
CA ARG A 40 -21.21 9.56 -2.64
C ARG A 40 -20.05 10.26 -1.94
N GLN A 41 -20.35 11.14 -0.98
CA GLN A 41 -19.34 11.82 -0.18
C GLN A 41 -18.53 10.83 0.68
N GLN A 42 -19.21 9.89 1.37
CA GLN A 42 -18.55 8.85 2.15
C GLN A 42 -17.66 7.96 1.29
N TYR A 43 -18.11 7.62 0.09
CA TYR A 43 -17.30 6.87 -0.88
C TYR A 43 -16.01 7.61 -1.25
N GLU A 44 -16.07 8.91 -1.56
CA GLU A 44 -14.86 9.69 -1.87
C GLU A 44 -13.91 9.77 -0.68
N TYR A 45 -14.41 9.91 0.55
CA TYR A 45 -13.57 9.87 1.76
C TYR A 45 -12.84 8.53 1.91
N VAL A 46 -13.54 7.41 1.75
CA VAL A 46 -12.93 6.08 1.86
C VAL A 46 -11.91 5.86 0.74
N LYS A 47 -12.24 6.25 -0.49
CA LYS A 47 -11.33 6.15 -1.64
C LYS A 47 -10.04 6.93 -1.41
N GLN A 48 -10.14 8.18 -0.95
CA GLN A 48 -8.98 9.00 -0.63
C GLN A 48 -8.15 8.38 0.49
N ALA A 49 -8.78 7.94 1.58
CA ALA A 49 -8.09 7.30 2.70
C ALA A 49 -7.32 6.03 2.26
N LEU A 50 -7.86 5.26 1.31
CA LEU A 50 -7.17 4.10 0.75
C LEU A 50 -5.98 4.49 -0.13
N ASP A 51 -6.07 5.58 -0.90
CA ASP A 51 -4.95 6.09 -1.69
C ASP A 51 -3.81 6.59 -0.79
N ASP A 52 -4.15 7.35 0.25
CA ASP A 52 -3.19 7.84 1.23
C ASP A 52 -2.51 6.67 1.97
N PHE A 53 -3.27 5.64 2.32
CA PHE A 53 -2.74 4.43 2.93
C PHE A 53 -1.74 3.69 2.02
N ILE A 54 -2.07 3.51 0.74
CA ILE A 54 -1.19 2.85 -0.23
C ILE A 54 0.10 3.67 -0.39
N GLN A 55 -0.02 5.00 -0.51
CA GLN A 55 1.13 5.88 -0.66
C GLN A 55 2.01 5.87 0.60
N ARG A 56 1.40 5.87 1.79
CA ARG A 56 2.13 5.76 3.06
C ARG A 56 2.91 4.46 3.13
N GLN A 57 2.29 3.33 2.77
CA GLN A 57 2.96 2.04 2.80
C GLN A 57 4.16 1.99 1.84
N PHE A 58 4.04 2.62 0.67
CA PHE A 58 5.16 2.75 -0.27
C PHE A 58 6.29 3.63 0.28
N LYS A 59 5.96 4.78 0.89
CA LYS A 59 6.94 5.69 1.49
C LYS A 59 7.71 5.03 2.63
N GLU A 60 7.01 4.38 3.55
CA GLU A 60 7.64 3.67 4.67
C GLU A 60 8.52 2.52 4.17
N TRP A 61 8.04 1.73 3.19
CA TRP A 61 8.86 0.69 2.57
C TRP A 61 10.13 1.24 1.92
N SER A 62 10.00 2.33 1.16
CA SER A 62 11.13 2.98 0.48
C SER A 62 12.14 3.54 1.47
N TYR A 63 11.68 4.05 2.61
CA TYR A 63 12.56 4.53 3.68
C TYR A 63 13.43 3.43 4.29
N HIS A 64 12.92 2.20 4.38
CA HIS A 64 13.67 1.05 4.89
C HIS A 64 14.58 0.40 3.84
N ILE A 65 14.49 0.79 2.57
CA ILE A 65 15.42 0.34 1.55
C ILE A 65 16.74 1.09 1.71
N GLU A 66 17.84 0.35 1.66
CA GLU A 66 19.19 0.92 1.65
C GLU A 66 19.31 1.98 0.55
N ASN A 67 19.63 3.22 0.92
CA ASN A 67 19.74 4.34 -0.02
C ASN A 67 20.95 4.20 -0.95
N GLU A 68 21.97 3.45 -0.53
CA GLU A 68 23.17 3.16 -1.32
C GLU A 68 23.42 1.65 -1.37
N PRO A 69 22.71 0.90 -2.22
CA PRO A 69 22.85 -0.56 -2.30
C PRO A 69 24.28 -0.99 -2.69
N THR A 70 25.06 -0.10 -3.32
CA THR A 70 26.46 -0.32 -3.67
C THR A 70 27.39 -0.42 -2.46
N LYS A 71 27.09 0.24 -1.33
CA LYS A 71 27.86 0.09 -0.09
C LYS A 71 27.85 -1.34 0.45
N LYS A 72 26.81 -2.11 0.15
CA LYS A 72 26.76 -3.55 0.49
C LYS A 72 27.74 -4.39 -0.31
N LEU A 73 28.20 -3.90 -1.47
CA LEU A 73 29.22 -4.53 -2.30
C LEU A 73 30.64 -4.23 -1.80
N GLU A 74 30.82 -3.16 -1.01
CA GLU A 74 32.10 -2.82 -0.38
C GLU A 74 32.40 -3.71 0.84
N CYS A 75 31.40 -4.43 1.35
CA CYS A 75 31.60 -5.42 2.39
C CYS A 75 32.18 -6.70 1.75
N PRO A 76 33.38 -7.14 2.15
CA PRO A 76 33.99 -8.33 1.57
C PRO A 76 33.09 -9.55 1.81
N LEU A 77 32.69 -10.21 0.72
CA LEU A 77 31.86 -11.42 0.73
C LEU A 77 32.46 -12.57 1.57
N ILE A 78 33.79 -12.54 1.79
CA ILE A 78 34.55 -13.49 2.58
C ILE A 78 35.35 -12.72 3.62
N LYS A 79 34.90 -12.75 4.88
CA LYS A 79 35.75 -12.41 6.04
C LYS A 79 36.42 -13.70 6.53
N ARG A 80 37.71 -13.65 6.88
CA ARG A 80 38.37 -14.76 7.56
C ARG A 80 37.66 -14.98 8.90
N ILE A 81 36.91 -16.08 8.99
CA ILE A 81 36.39 -16.64 10.23
C ILE A 81 37.58 -17.38 10.84
N ASN A 82 38.26 -16.73 11.79
CA ASN A 82 39.21 -17.22 12.80
C ASN A 82 40.06 -15.99 13.16
N ASP A 83 39.99 -15.43 14.38
CA ASP A 83 39.86 -16.14 15.64
C ASP A 83 38.64 -15.71 16.47
N GLU A 84 37.60 -16.55 16.46
CA GLU A 84 36.44 -16.55 17.37
C GLU A 84 35.12 -15.89 16.90
N GLY A 85 34.22 -16.75 16.39
CA GLY A 85 32.92 -16.91 17.05
C GLY A 85 31.72 -16.21 16.45
N TYR A 86 31.13 -16.87 15.44
CA TYR A 86 29.73 -16.80 14.95
C TYR A 86 29.32 -15.67 14.01
N LEU A 87 28.88 -16.09 12.83
CA LEU A 87 28.14 -15.31 11.85
C LEU A 87 26.73 -15.07 12.38
N GLN A 88 26.36 -13.81 12.63
CA GLN A 88 24.95 -13.44 12.80
C GLN A 88 24.32 -13.27 11.41
N ALA A 89 23.30 -14.10 11.16
CA ALA A 89 22.43 -14.05 10.00
C ALA A 89 21.45 -12.87 10.08
#